data_AF-A0A356P942-F1
#
_entry.id   AF-A0A356P942-F1
#
_cell.length_a   1.000
_cell.length_b   1.000
_cell.length_c   1.000
_cell.angle_alpha   90.00
_cell.angle_beta   90.00
_cell.angle_gamma   90.00
#
_symmetry.space_group_name_H-M   'P 1'
#
loop_
_entity.id
_entity.type
_entity.pdbx_description
1 polymer ?
#
loop_
_entity_poly.entity_id
_entity_poly.type
_entity_poly.pdbx_seq_one_letter_code
_entity_poly.pdbx_strand_id
1 'polypeptide(L)' 'MESLALGVRAAYLWCPNGVQASGLAKVVGRVLGDKMTTRNWATVMKIHAQTGLESAKKRK' A
#
# COMPACT_ATOMS: atom_id res chain seq x y z
N MET A 1 -7.70 17.78 -2.62
CA MET A 1 -8.33 16.57 -3.19
C MET A 1 -7.45 15.37 -2.89
N GLU A 2 -8.05 14.25 -2.53
CA GLU A 2 -7.37 12.95 -2.46
C GLU A 2 -7.20 12.37 -3.87
N SER A 3 -6.06 11.71 -4.14
CA SER A 3 -5.73 11.18 -5.46
C SER A 3 -5.29 9.73 -5.35
N LEU A 4 -5.83 8.86 -6.20
CA LEU A 4 -5.45 7.45 -6.26
C LEU A 4 -4.72 7.18 -7.58
N ALA A 5 -3.48 6.71 -7.49
CA ALA A 5 -2.73 6.18 -8.60
C ALA A 5 -2.75 4.65 -8.55
N LEU A 6 -3.21 4.01 -9.62
CA LEU A 6 -3.23 2.55 -9.74
C LEU A 6 -2.05 2.09 -10.60
N GLY A 7 -1.26 1.17 -10.08
CA GLY A 7 -0.27 0.41 -10.82
C GLY A 7 -0.66 -1.04 -10.96
N VAL A 8 0.06 -1.80 -11.78
CA VAL A 8 -0.22 -3.22 -12.09
C VAL A 8 -0.23 -4.10 -10.84
N ARG A 9 0.55 -3.74 -9.81
CA ARG A 9 0.71 -4.54 -8.58
C ARG A 9 0.43 -3.77 -7.28
N ALA A 10 0.30 -2.45 -7.35
CA ALA A 10 0.16 -1.61 -6.17
C ALA A 10 -0.69 -0.38 -6.50
N ALA A 11 -1.49 0.05 -5.53
CA ALA A 11 -2.26 1.28 -5.58
C ALA A 11 -1.67 2.27 -4.57
N TYR A 12 -1.42 3.49 -5.00
CA TYR A 12 -0.95 4.57 -4.13
C TYR A 12 -2.06 5.60 -3.93
N LEU A 13 -2.44 5.80 -2.67
CA LEU A 13 -3.46 6.75 -2.28
C LEU A 13 -2.82 7.95 -1.59
N TRP A 14 -2.94 9.12 -2.21
CA TRP A 14 -2.53 10.39 -1.64
C TRP A 14 -3.69 11.00 -0.83
N CYS A 15 -3.52 11.06 0.49
CA CYS A 15 -4.46 11.66 1.43
C CYS A 15 -3.82 12.86 2.14
N PRO A 16 -4.02 14.10 1.66
CA PRO A 16 -3.40 15.27 2.29
C PRO A 16 -3.91 15.54 3.71
N ASN A 17 -5.14 15.12 4.03
CA ASN A 17 -5.75 15.24 5.36
C ASN A 17 -5.56 13.98 6.23
N GLY A 18 -4.72 13.04 5.79
CA GLY A 18 -4.48 11.77 6.47
C GLY A 18 -5.44 10.65 6.06
N VAL A 19 -4.98 9.41 6.26
CA VAL A 19 -5.68 8.19 5.82
C VAL A 19 -7.00 7.92 6.56
N GLN A 20 -7.12 8.34 7.82
CA GLN A 20 -8.36 8.19 8.60
C GLN A 20 -9.46 9.18 8.18
N ALA A 21 -9.08 10.35 7.69
CA ALA A 21 -10.00 11.37 7.20
C ALA A 21 -10.38 11.16 5.72
N SER A 22 -9.69 10.27 5.00
CA SER A 22 -9.97 9.97 3.60
C SER A 22 -11.14 9.00 3.45
N GLY A 23 -12.17 9.47 2.76
CA GLY A 23 -13.31 8.63 2.38
C GLY A 23 -12.87 7.48 1.47
N LEU A 24 -11.90 7.73 0.58
CA LEU A 24 -11.41 6.70 -0.34
C LEU A 24 -10.71 5.56 0.41
N ALA A 25 -9.86 5.86 1.40
CA ALA A 25 -9.21 4.85 2.23
C ALA A 25 -10.23 3.99 2.99
N LYS A 26 -11.31 4.61 3.49
CA LYS A 26 -12.39 3.91 4.18
C LYS A 26 -13.19 2.99 3.25
N VAL A 27 -13.49 3.44 2.04
CA VAL A 27 -14.19 2.62 1.02
C VAL A 27 -13.29 1.47 0.57
N VAL A 28 -12.02 1.73 0.28
CA VAL A 28 -11.04 0.70 -0.11
C VAL A 28 -10.91 -0.35 0.99
N GLY A 29 -10.75 0.06 2.25
CA GLY A 29 -10.70 -0.87 3.38
C GLY A 29 -11.98 -1.69 3.52
N ARG A 30 -13.15 -1.11 3.27
CA ARG A 30 -14.43 -1.83 3.32
C ARG A 30 -14.61 -2.83 2.18
N VAL A 31 -14.15 -2.48 0.97
CA VAL A 31 -14.24 -3.33 -0.23
C VAL A 31 -13.26 -4.49 -0.15
N LEU A 32 -12.02 -4.24 0.30
CA LEU A 32 -11.00 -5.28 0.42
C LEU A 32 -11.21 -6.15 1.67
N GLY A 33 -11.82 -5.61 2.72
CA GLY A 33 -12.22 -6.35 3.93
C GLY A 33 -11.07 -7.19 4.50
N ASP A 34 -11.39 -8.41 4.93
CA ASP A 34 -10.45 -9.38 5.51
C ASP A 34 -9.38 -9.91 4.55
N LYS A 35 -9.47 -9.59 3.25
CA LYS A 35 -8.45 -9.99 2.27
C LYS A 35 -7.22 -9.08 2.30
N MET A 36 -7.27 -7.97 3.03
CA MET A 36 -6.17 -7.03 3.18
C MET A 36 -5.73 -6.93 4.64
N THR A 37 -4.43 -6.91 4.86
CA THR A 37 -3.86 -6.51 6.16
C THR A 37 -3.22 -5.14 6.05
N THR A 38 -3.60 -4.24 6.96
CA THR A 38 -2.92 -2.96 7.10
C THR A 38 -1.73 -3.16 8.02
N ARG A 39 -0.53 -2.90 7.49
CA ARG A 39 0.73 -2.95 8.24
C ARG A 39 1.46 -1.63 8.05
N ASN A 40 2.19 -1.21 9.07
CA ASN A 40 3.01 -0.03 8.94
C ASN A 40 4.11 -0.27 7.88
N TRP A 41 4.66 0.82 7.34
CA TRP A 41 5.67 0.74 6.29
C TRP A 41 6.94 -0.03 6.71
N ALA A 42 7.36 0.08 7.96
CA ALA A 42 8.50 -0.68 8.48
C ALA A 42 8.25 -2.19 8.47
N THR A 43 7.04 -2.65 8.78
CA THR A 43 6.65 -4.06 8.67
C THR A 43 6.58 -4.50 7.20
N VAL A 44 6.02 -3.67 6.32
CA VAL A 44 6.00 -3.94 4.87
C VAL A 44 7.43 -4.10 4.33
N MET A 45 8.36 -3.23 4.72
CA MET A 45 9.77 -3.33 4.33
C MET A 45 10.45 -4.59 4.87
N LYS A 46 10.13 -5.01 6.11
CA LYS A 46 10.65 -6.27 6.67
C LYS A 46 10.15 -7.48 5.88
N ILE A 47 8.86 -7.53 5.57
CA ILE A 47 8.27 -8.58 4.73
C ILE A 47 8.93 -8.57 3.35
N HIS A 48 9.10 -7.40 2.73
CA HIS A 48 9.78 -7.26 1.44
C HIS A 48 11.20 -7.85 1.46
N ALA A 49 11.99 -7.54 2.49
CA ALA A 49 13.33 -8.09 2.67
C ALA A 49 13.30 -9.62 2.84
N GLN A 50 12.31 -10.16 3.55
CA GLN A 50 12.16 -11.60 3.78
C GLN A 50 11.62 -12.37 2.55
N THR A 51 10.85 -11.71 1.68
CA THR A 51 10.20 -12.35 0.51
C THR A 51 11.14 -12.44 -0.70
N GLY A 52 12.41 -12.01 -0.58
CA GLY A 52 13.42 -12.20 -1.62
C GLY A 52 13.22 -11.37 -2.90
N LEU A 53 12.29 -10.40 -2.91
CA LEU A 53 12.09 -9.47 -4.04
C LEU A 53 13.32 -8.56 -4.29
N GLU A 54 14.25 -8.52 -3.33
CA GLU A 54 15.57 -7.87 -3.45
C GLU A 54 16.43 -8.46 -4.59
N SER A 55 16.15 -9.68 -5.06
CA SER A 55 16.87 -10.28 -6.19
C SER A 55 16.64 -9.56 -7.54
N ALA A 56 15.67 -8.65 -7.64
CA ALA A 56 15.41 -7.88 -8.86
C ALA A 56 16.18 -6.54 -8.95
N LYS A 57 16.79 -6.04 -7.86
CA LYS A 57 17.48 -4.73 -7.87
C LYS A 57 18.98 -4.81 -8.21
N LYS A 58 19.50 -6.02 -8.47
CA LYS A 58 20.91 -6.26 -8.84
C LYS A 58 21.08 -6.70 -10.30
N ARG A 59 20.40 -6.05 -11.24
CA ARG A 59 20.72 -6.18 -12.67
C ARG A 59 20.76 -4.81 -13.34
N LYS A 60 22.02 -4.34 -13.49
CA LYS A 60 22.55 -3.19 -14.22
C LYS A 60 22.35 -1.81 -13.61
#